data_AF-A0ABD6RXG3-F1
#
_entry.id   AF-A0ABD6RXG3-F1
#
_cell.length_a   1.000
_cell.length_b   1.000
_cell.length_c   1.000
_cell.angle_alpha   90.00
_cell.angle_beta   90.00
_cell.angle_gamma   90.00
#
_symmetry.space_group_name_H-M   'P 1'
#
loop_
_entity.id
_entity.type
_entity.pdbx_description
1 polymer ?
#
loop_
_entity_poly.entity_id
_entity_poly.type
_entity_poly.pdbx_seq_one_letter_code
_entity_poly.pdbx_strand_id
1 'polypeptide(L)' 'MKVWWKCEKGHEWKTEISSRTSKNTKCPYCIGRLATPETCLQATHPMPINL' A
#
# COMPACT_ATOMS: atom_id res chain seq x y z
N MET A 1 -19.01 1.58 -8.04
CA MET A 1 -18.22 2.81 -8.35
C MET A 1 -16.96 2.80 -7.51
N LYS A 2 -15.79 3.08 -8.10
CA LYS A 2 -14.49 3.09 -7.40
C LYS A 2 -13.99 4.51 -7.26
N VAL A 3 -13.57 4.90 -6.06
CA VAL A 3 -13.02 6.23 -5.77
C VAL A 3 -11.57 6.12 -5.29
N TRP A 4 -10.83 7.21 -5.42
CA TRP A 4 -9.47 7.31 -4.92
C TRP A 4 -9.47 7.65 -3.44
N TRP A 5 -8.62 6.96 -2.71
CA TRP A 5 -8.50 7.06 -1.27
C TRP A 5 -7.06 7.36 -0.90
N LYS A 6 -6.88 8.26 0.07
CA LYS A 6 -5.60 8.58 0.67
C LYS A 6 -5.59 8.18 2.15
N CYS A 7 -4.50 7.61 2.65
CA CYS A 7 -4.30 7.41 4.09
C CYS A 7 -3.42 8.52 4.68
N GLU A 8 -3.28 8.53 6.01
CA GLU A 8 -2.48 9.52 6.75
C GLU A 8 -0.98 9.49 6.37
N LYS A 9 -0.47 8.32 5.97
CA LYS A 9 0.90 8.18 5.43
C LYS A 9 1.04 8.68 3.99
N GLY A 10 -0.03 9.15 3.37
CA GLY A 10 -0.01 9.66 1.99
C GLY A 10 -0.20 8.61 0.90
N HIS A 11 -0.43 7.33 1.22
CA HIS A 11 -0.63 6.31 0.20
C HIS A 11 -1.98 6.47 -0.51
N GLU A 12 -1.96 6.33 -1.84
CA GLU A 12 -3.14 6.49 -2.69
C GLU A 12 -3.54 5.15 -3.34
N TRP A 13 -4.79 4.73 -3.15
CA TRP A 13 -5.33 3.53 -3.78
C TRP A 13 -6.77 3.72 -4.22
N LYS A 14 -7.18 2.93 -5.22
CA LYS A 14 -8.54 2.96 -5.76
C LYS A 14 -9.35 1.79 -5.22
N THR A 15 -10.46 2.06 -4.53
CA THR A 15 -11.38 1.02 -4.04
C THR A 15 -12.83 1.51 -4.01
N GLU A 16 -13.75 0.57 -3.88
CA GLU A 16 -15.18 0.86 -3.74
C GLU A 16 -15.50 1.43 -2.36
N ILE A 17 -16.46 2.35 -2.29
CA ILE A 17 -16.87 2.99 -1.04
C ILE A 17 -17.43 1.95 -0.06
N SER A 18 -18.27 1.04 -0.55
CA SER A 18 -18.79 -0.09 0.23
C SER A 18 -17.68 -0.98 0.79
N SER A 19 -16.64 -1.25 0.02
CA SER A 19 -15.50 -2.03 0.51
C SER A 19 -14.74 -1.30 1.62
N ARG A 20 -14.60 0.03 1.56
CA ARG A 20 -13.93 0.77 2.64
C ARG A 20 -14.82 0.90 3.88
N THR A 21 -16.08 1.31 3.72
CA THR A 21 -16.98 1.60 4.84
C THR A 21 -17.59 0.35 5.44
N SER A 22 -18.07 -0.61 4.62
CA SER A 22 -18.78 -1.80 5.12
C SER A 22 -17.85 -2.93 5.53
N LYS A 23 -16.69 -3.10 4.86
CA LYS A 23 -15.70 -4.14 5.21
C LYS A 23 -14.54 -3.62 6.07
N ASN A 24 -14.57 -2.33 6.42
CA ASN A 24 -13.53 -1.65 7.18
C ASN A 24 -12.11 -1.90 6.64
N THR A 25 -11.97 -1.90 5.30
CA THR A 25 -10.72 -2.29 4.64
C THR A 25 -9.64 -1.25 4.92
N LYS A 26 -8.53 -1.67 5.55
CA LYS A 26 -7.37 -0.81 5.84
C LYS A 26 -6.58 -0.49 4.58
N CYS A 27 -5.73 0.54 4.66
CA CYS A 27 -4.83 0.91 3.57
C CYS A 27 -3.97 -0.30 3.16
N PRO A 28 -4.04 -0.77 1.90
CA PRO A 28 -3.38 -1.99 1.44
C PRO A 28 -1.85 -1.91 1.51
N TYR A 29 -1.30 -0.70 1.38
CA TYR A 29 0.13 -0.44 1.55
C TYR A 29 0.56 -0.51 3.02
N CYS A 30 -0.24 0.06 3.94
CA CYS A 30 0.06 0.01 5.37
C CYS A 30 0.00 -1.42 5.94
N ILE A 31 -0.83 -2.29 5.37
CA ILE A 31 -0.95 -3.70 5.79
C ILE A 31 -0.03 -4.63 4.98
N GLY A 32 0.84 -4.11 4.11
CA GLY A 32 1.78 -4.91 3.33
C GLY A 32 1.16 -5.79 2.25
N ARG A 33 -0.08 -5.53 1.83
CA ARG A 33 -0.73 -6.24 0.70
C ARG A 33 -0.29 -5.72 -0.67
N LEU A 34 0.18 -4.48 -0.73
CA LEU A 34 0.72 -3.87 -1.95
C LEU A 34 2.13 -3.37 -1.65
N ALA A 35 3.06 -3.74 -2.53
CA ALA A 35 4.43 -3.25 -2.47
C ALA A 35 4.45 -1.77 -2.88
N THR A 36 4.87 -0.90 -1.97
CA THR A 36 5.33 0.46 -2.27
C THR A 36 6.82 0.43 -2.56
N PRO A 37 7.39 1.44 -3.26
CA PRO A 37 8.85 1.58 -3.37
C PRO A 37 9.57 1.53 -2.01
N GLU A 38 8.89 1.91 -0.93
CA GLU A 38 9.40 1.89 0.45
C GLU A 38 9.31 0.51 1.13
N THR A 39 8.51 -0.41 0.59
CA THR A 39 8.27 -1.76 1.17
C THR A 39 8.68 -2.89 0.24
N CYS A 40 9.10 -2.59 -0.99
CA CYS A 40 9.71 -3.56 -1.89
C CYS A 40 10.97 -4.14 -1.23
N LEU A 41 11.02 -5.47 -1.06
CA LEU A 41 12.20 -6.17 -0.52
C LEU A 41 13.48 -5.81 -1.28
N GLN A 42 13.36 -5.62 -2.60
CA GLN A 42 14.45 -5.14 -3.47
C GLN A 42 15.01 -3.77 -3.04
N ALA A 43 14.17 -2.89 -2.50
CA ALA A 43 14.52 -1.53 -2.11
C ALA A 43 14.95 -1.43 -0.63
N THR A 44 14.35 -2.22 0.27
CA THR A 44 14.69 -2.20 1.71
C THR A 44 15.85 -3.12 2.09
N HIS A 45 16.06 -4.19 1.30
CA HIS A 45 17.17 -5.11 1.46
C HIS A 45 17.96 -5.17 0.15
N PRO A 46 18.65 -4.08 -0.23
CA PRO A 46 19.58 -4.14 -1.34
C PRO A 46 20.60 -5.25 -1.03
N MET A 47 20.75 -6.20 -1.95
CA MET A 47 21.83 -7.18 -1.83
C MET A 47 23.14 -6.42 -1.67
N PRO A 48 24.07 -6.86 -0.80
CA PRO A 48 25.37 -6.22 -0.70
C PRO A 48 25.99 -6.25 -2.10
N ILE A 49 26.10 -5.07 -2.70
CA ILE A 49 26.89 -4.85 -3.91
C ILE A 49 28.33 -4.90 -3.43
N ASN A 50 28.86 -6.10 -3.20
CA ASN A 50 30.29 -6.43 -3.16
C ASN A 50 30.45 -7.95 -3.04
N LEU A 51 30.91 -8.55 -4.14
CA LEU A 51 31.76 -9.73 -4.14
C LEU A 51 33.18 -9.28 -3.79
#